data_AF-A0A2T2R4X4-F1
#
_entry.id   AF-A0A2T2R4X4-F1
#
_cell.length_a   1.000
_cell.length_b   1.000
_cell.length_c   1.000
_cell.angle_alpha   90.00
_cell.angle_beta   90.00
_cell.angle_gamma   90.00
#
_symmetry.space_group_name_H-M   'P 1'
#
loop_
_entity.id
_entity.type
_entity.pdbx_description
1 polymer ?
#
loop_
_entity_poly.entity_id
_entity_poly.type
_entity_poly.pdbx_seq_one_letter_code
_entity_poly.pdbx_strand_id
1 'polypeptide(L)' 'MSSTAHNLGPESTNVAPETSLDKELRPNDWSDYVGQDTVKKNLQILINAAKERGHAPEHVLFYGPPGLGKTTLAHLIAN' A
#
# COMPACT_ATOMS: atom_id res chain seq x y z
N MET A 1 43.03 -31.79 24.83
CA MET A 1 43.63 -30.80 23.92
C MET A 1 43.24 -31.16 22.50
N SER A 2 43.08 -30.15 21.65
CA SER A 2 42.68 -30.18 20.24
C SER A 2 41.18 -30.00 19.98
N SER A 3 40.89 -28.71 19.77
CA SER A 3 39.71 -28.10 19.19
C SER A 3 39.51 -28.57 17.74
N THR A 4 38.28 -28.93 17.38
CA THR A 4 37.78 -28.80 16.01
C THR A 4 36.39 -28.17 16.09
N ALA A 5 36.37 -26.85 16.30
CA ALA A 5 35.17 -26.05 16.11
C ALA A 5 34.81 -26.05 14.61
N HIS A 6 33.73 -26.76 14.25
CA HIS A 6 33.03 -26.49 13.00
C HIS A 6 32.37 -25.12 13.14
N ASN A 7 32.89 -24.15 12.39
CA ASN A 7 32.37 -22.81 12.32
C ASN A 7 31.12 -22.80 11.42
N LEU A 8 29.94 -22.74 12.02
CA LEU A 8 28.69 -22.43 11.33
C LEU A 8 28.17 -21.08 11.84
N GLY A 9 28.26 -20.06 10.98
CA GLY A 9 27.36 -18.91 10.99
C GLY A 9 28.02 -17.55 10.67
N PRO A 10 27.24 -16.54 10.24
CA PRO A 10 25.86 -16.59 9.73
C PRO A 10 25.79 -16.23 8.23
N GLU A 11 24.95 -16.92 7.47
CA GLU A 11 24.46 -16.35 6.21
C GLU A 11 23.78 -15.01 6.54
N SER A 12 24.32 -13.93 5.99
CA SER A 12 23.70 -12.60 6.06
C SER A 12 22.51 -12.57 5.10
N THR A 13 21.42 -13.24 5.44
CA THR A 13 20.12 -12.92 4.86
C THR A 13 19.67 -11.60 5.47
N ASN A 14 19.92 -10.52 4.71
CA ASN A 14 19.33 -9.21 4.98
C ASN A 14 17.82 -9.33 4.69
N VAL A 15 17.08 -9.89 5.64
CA VAL A 15 15.62 -9.88 5.62
C VAL A 15 15.24 -8.46 6.01
N ALA A 16 15.01 -7.61 5.00
CA ALA A 16 14.35 -6.34 5.21
C ALA A 16 13.07 -6.63 6.04
N PRO A 17 12.74 -5.81 7.04
CA PRO A 17 11.56 -6.07 7.86
C PRO A 17 10.37 -6.28 6.93
N GLU A 18 9.63 -7.38 7.07
CA GLU A 18 8.50 -7.76 6.19
C GLU A 18 7.52 -6.58 5.93
N THR A 19 7.40 -5.68 6.92
CA THR A 19 6.59 -4.45 6.85
C THR A 19 7.09 -3.39 5.86
N SER A 20 8.36 -3.47 5.44
CA SER A 20 9.02 -2.53 4.53
C SER A 20 8.74 -2.93 3.08
N LEU A 21 8.85 -4.24 2.78
CA LEU A 21 8.53 -4.81 1.48
C LEU A 21 7.05 -4.63 1.13
N ASP A 22 6.15 -4.86 2.10
CA ASP A 22 4.70 -4.65 1.93
C ASP A 22 4.33 -3.18 1.64
N LYS A 23 5.14 -2.23 2.12
CA LYS A 23 4.99 -0.80 1.77
C LYS A 23 5.48 -0.52 0.36
N GLU A 24 6.60 -1.12 -0.06
CA GLU A 24 7.15 -0.94 -1.41
C GLU A 24 6.25 -1.51 -2.51
N LEU A 25 5.49 -2.57 -2.22
CA LEU A 25 4.56 -3.19 -3.19
C LEU A 25 3.22 -2.46 -3.32
N ARG A 26 2.90 -1.54 -2.40
CA ARG A 26 1.65 -0.78 -2.46
C ARG A 26 1.79 0.35 -3.48
N PRO A 27 0.81 0.56 -4.37
CA PRO A 27 0.85 1.66 -5.32
C PRO A 27 0.88 2.99 -4.58
N ASN A 28 1.75 3.89 -5.05
CA ASN A 28 1.89 5.24 -4.51
C ASN A 28 1.06 6.24 -5.29
N ASP A 29 0.85 5.99 -6.59
CA ASP A 29 0.03 6.80 -7.48
C ASP A 29 -1.19 6.04 -8.01
N TRP A 30 -2.20 6.79 -8.47
CA TRP A 30 -3.39 6.26 -9.13
C TRP A 30 -3.06 5.48 -10.42
N SER A 31 -1.98 5.83 -11.12
CA SER A 31 -1.52 5.11 -12.31
C SER A 31 -1.07 3.68 -12.01
N ASP A 32 -0.58 3.44 -10.79
CA ASP A 32 -0.05 2.15 -10.37
C ASP A 32 -1.16 1.19 -9.93
N TYR A 33 -2.37 1.72 -9.67
CA TYR A 33 -3.53 0.92 -9.27
C TYR A 33 -4.31 0.38 -10.47
N VAL A 34 -4.06 -0.89 -10.76
CA VAL A 34 -4.64 -1.61 -11.91
C VAL A 34 -6.10 -1.99 -11.65
N GLY A 35 -6.96 -1.73 -12.65
CA GLY A 35 -8.38 -2.06 -12.61
C GLY A 35 -9.23 -1.08 -11.80
N GLN A 36 -10.48 -1.46 -11.48
CA GLN A 36 -11.44 -0.66 -10.70
C GLN A 36 -11.76 0.72 -11.32
N ASP A 37 -11.82 0.82 -12.65
CA ASP A 37 -11.92 2.10 -13.36
C ASP A 37 -13.11 2.96 -12.95
N THR A 38 -14.28 2.35 -12.73
CA THR A 38 -15.47 3.05 -12.22
C THR A 38 -15.24 3.64 -10.83
N VAL A 39 -14.58 2.90 -9.94
CA VAL A 39 -14.28 3.36 -8.57
C VAL A 39 -13.26 4.48 -8.62
N LYS A 40 -12.17 4.32 -9.38
CA LYS A 40 -11.15 5.37 -9.58
C LYS A 40 -11.77 6.66 -10.10
N LYS A 41 -12.62 6.59 -11.12
CA LYS A 41 -13.31 7.76 -11.69
C LYS A 41 -14.20 8.47 -10.65
N ASN A 42 -14.99 7.72 -9.89
CA ASN A 42 -15.87 8.30 -8.87
C ASN A 42 -15.06 8.98 -7.75
N LEU A 43 -13.96 8.35 -7.33
CA LEU A 43 -13.05 8.93 -6.32
C LEU A 43 -12.38 10.19 -6.83
N GLN A 44 -11.90 10.21 -8.07
CA GLN A 44 -11.32 11.41 -8.68
C GLN A 44 -12.32 12.57 -8.71
N ILE A 45 -13.57 12.32 -9.09
CA ILE A 45 -14.63 13.35 -9.07
C ILE A 45 -14.83 13.89 -7.65
N LEU A 46 -14.94 13.00 -6.65
CA LEU A 46 -15.15 13.37 -5.26
C LEU A 46 -13.98 14.19 -4.68
N ILE A 47 -12.74 13.76 -4.93
CA ILE A 47 -11.53 14.45 -4.48
C ILE A 47 -11.40 15.81 -5.16
N ASN A 48 -11.61 15.88 -6.48
CA ASN A 48 -11.51 17.13 -7.22
C ASN A 48 -12.56 18.14 -6.77
N ALA A 49 -13.80 17.70 -6.56
CA ALA A 49 -14.86 18.57 -6.03
C ALA A 49 -14.52 19.11 -4.63
N ALA A 50 -13.93 18.29 -3.75
CA ALA A 50 -13.48 18.72 -2.44
C ALA A 50 -12.34 19.76 -2.51
N LYS A 51 -11.36 19.51 -3.39
CA LYS A 51 -10.25 20.43 -3.67
C LYS A 51 -10.75 21.78 -4.20
N GLU A 52 -11.67 21.78 -5.16
CA GLU A 52 -12.26 23.00 -5.73
C GLU A 52 -13.01 23.84 -4.70
N ARG A 53 -13.67 23.18 -3.73
CA ARG A 53 -14.40 23.85 -2.64
C ARG A 53 -13.52 24.22 -1.45
N GLY A 54 -12.25 23.80 -1.42
CA GLY A 54 -11.32 24.08 -0.34
C GLY A 54 -11.65 23.41 0.99
N HIS A 55 -12.37 22.28 0.98
CA HIS A 55 -12.69 21.52 2.19
C HIS A 55 -12.31 20.05 2.05
N ALA A 56 -12.30 19.31 3.16
CA ALA A 56 -12.01 17.87 3.14
C ALA A 56 -13.06 17.10 2.32
N PRO A 57 -12.68 15.99 1.65
CA PRO A 57 -13.66 15.14 0.98
C PRO A 57 -14.73 14.61 1.93
N GLU A 58 -15.93 14.37 1.40
CA GLU A 58 -17.01 13.72 2.16
C GLU A 58 -16.61 12.29 2.58
N HIS A 59 -17.32 11.72 3.56
CA HIS A 59 -17.03 10.39 4.08
C HIS A 59 -17.22 9.30 3.00
N VAL A 60 -16.22 8.42 2.87
CA VAL A 60 -16.25 7.29 1.92
C VAL A 60 -16.24 5.97 2.69
N LEU A 61 -17.16 5.06 2.34
CA LEU A 61 -17.20 3.69 2.86
C LEU A 61 -16.78 2.70 1.78
N PHE A 62 -15.68 1.98 2.01
CA PHE A 62 -15.28 0.86 1.18
C PHE A 62 -15.84 -0.46 1.72
N TYR A 63 -16.64 -1.16 0.93
CA TYR A 63 -17.18 -2.47 1.28
C TYR A 63 -16.90 -3.50 0.19
N GLY A 64 -16.94 -4.79 0.55
CA GLY A 64 -16.78 -5.91 -0.38
C GLY A 64 -15.79 -6.98 0.09
N PRO A 65 -15.68 -8.09 -0.66
CA PRO A 65 -14.80 -9.23 -0.38
C PRO A 65 -13.35 -8.86 -0.02
N PRO A 66 -12.61 -9.72 0.70
CA PRO A 66 -11.19 -9.51 0.96
C PRO A 66 -10.39 -9.48 -0.36
N GLY A 67 -9.25 -8.76 -0.35
CA GLY A 67 -8.35 -8.71 -1.52
C GLY A 67 -8.67 -7.65 -2.58
N LEU A 68 -9.78 -6.92 -2.48
CA LEU A 68 -10.17 -5.91 -3.50
C LEU A 68 -9.43 -4.56 -3.40
N GLY A 69 -8.39 -4.45 -2.59
CA GLY A 69 -7.58 -3.23 -2.48
C GLY A 69 -8.24 -2.07 -1.71
N LYS A 70 -9.23 -2.32 -0.85
CA LYS A 70 -9.91 -1.28 -0.03
C LYS A 70 -8.93 -0.40 0.76
N THR A 71 -8.00 -1.01 1.48
CA THR A 71 -6.97 -0.29 2.24
C THR A 71 -5.98 0.44 1.32
N THR A 72 -5.75 -0.09 0.12
CA THR A 72 -4.89 0.54 -0.89
C THR A 72 -5.56 1.76 -1.51
N LEU A 73 -6.87 1.71 -1.81
CA LEU A 73 -7.65 2.87 -2.23
C LEU A 73 -7.65 3.97 -1.16
N ALA A 74 -7.82 3.61 0.11
CA ALA A 74 -7.73 4.56 1.21
C ALA A 74 -6.35 5.24 1.30
N HIS A 75 -5.27 4.47 1.06
CA HIS A 75 -3.92 5.01 0.98
C HIS A 75 -3.75 6.00 -0.18
N LEU A 76 -4.24 5.66 -1.37
CA LEU A 76 -4.16 6.53 -2.56
C LEU A 76 -4.98 7.83 -2.42
N ILE A 77 -6.05 7.82 -1.63
CA ILE A 77 -6.82 9.03 -1.32
C ILE A 77 -6.05 9.98 -0.38
N ALA A 78 -5.21 9.41 0.49
CA ALA A 78 -4.46 10.18 1.48
C ALA A 78 -3.18 10.81 0.90
N ASN A 79 -2.63 10.24 -0.18
CA ASN A 79 -1.48 10.77 -0.92
C ASN A 79 -1.89 11.97 -1.80
#